data_AF-A0A3D3HVB5-F1
#
_entry.id   AF-A0A3D3HVB5-F1
#
_cell.length_a   1.000
_cell.length_b   1.000
_cell.length_c   1.000
_cell.angle_alpha   90.00
_cell.angle_beta   90.00
_cell.angle_gamma   90.00
#
_symmetry.space_group_name_H-M   'P 1'
#
loop_
_entity.id
_entity.type
_entity.pdbx_description
1 polymer ?
#
loop_
_entity_poly.entity_id
_entity_poly.type
_entity_poly.pdbx_seq_one_letter_code
_entity_poly.pdbx_strand_id
1 'polypeptide(L)'
;MAISGTFRKVLISTSFVLLGILIGGYLFSGTQPRSIIALTNCEDCLAPKDLLGLLGSIGVQKFDGSIPGVIYETDKTVVISHPEPTTPVHYVVIPKKDIKNAAGITAEDTPYLADAFAVMSKLVEDDGLVQYKITTNGPGLQAVTYLHFHLTSNEGPEQLAN
;
A
#
# COMPACT_ATOMS: atom_id res chain seq x y z
N MET A 1 9.21 14.96 -48.82
CA MET A 1 9.08 16.18 -47.99
C MET A 1 9.89 15.96 -46.72
N ALA A 2 11.09 16.52 -46.61
CA ALA A 2 11.96 16.31 -45.45
C ALA A 2 11.43 17.13 -44.28
N ILE A 3 11.07 16.46 -43.19
CA ILE A 3 10.62 17.10 -41.95
C ILE A 3 11.79 17.92 -41.40
N SER A 4 11.60 19.22 -41.15
CA SER A 4 12.66 20.07 -40.61
C SER A 4 13.13 19.54 -39.25
N GLY A 5 14.41 19.71 -38.93
CA GLY A 5 14.98 19.25 -37.66
C GLY A 5 14.24 19.80 -36.43
N THR A 6 13.62 20.97 -36.55
CA THR A 6 12.77 21.58 -35.51
C THR A 6 11.46 20.81 -35.33
N PHE A 7 10.77 20.46 -36.42
CA PHE A 7 9.52 19.69 -36.33
C PHE A 7 9.75 18.28 -35.78
N ARG A 8 10.88 17.64 -36.11
CA ARG A 8 11.26 16.34 -35.53
C ARG A 8 11.46 16.41 -34.01
N LYS A 9 12.11 17.48 -33.51
CA LYS A 9 12.33 17.68 -32.06
C LYS A 9 11.01 17.92 -31.32
N VAL A 10 10.10 18.70 -31.90
CA VAL A 10 8.77 18.93 -31.35
C VAL A 10 8.00 17.61 -31.27
N LEU A 11 7.98 16.82 -32.34
CA LEU A 11 7.28 15.53 -32.37
C LEU A 11 7.80 14.57 -31.29
N ILE A 12 9.12 14.47 -31.13
CA ILE A 12 9.74 13.64 -30.10
C ILE A 12 9.35 14.13 -28.70
N SER A 13 9.46 15.43 -28.45
CA SER A 13 9.11 16.01 -27.14
C SER A 13 7.64 15.80 -26.79
N THR A 14 6.73 16.02 -27.74
CA THR A 14 5.29 15.79 -27.54
C THR A 14 5.00 14.32 -27.25
N SER A 15 5.64 13.39 -27.97
CA SER A 15 5.49 11.94 -27.70
C SER A 15 5.93 11.56 -26.30
N PHE A 16 7.04 12.10 -25.78
CA PHE A 16 7.47 11.84 -24.40
C PHE A 16 6.48 12.38 -23.37
N VAL A 17 5.91 13.57 -23.59
CA VAL A 17 4.90 14.14 -22.68
C VAL A 17 3.63 13.29 -22.68
N LEU A 18 3.13 12.90 -23.86
CA LEU A 18 1.95 12.03 -23.97
C LEU A 18 2.20 10.67 -23.32
N LEU A 19 3.37 10.08 -23.55
CA LEU A 19 3.74 8.83 -22.91
C LEU A 19 3.80 8.98 -21.39
N GLY A 20 4.38 10.07 -20.88
CA GLY A 20 4.40 10.38 -19.45
C GLY A 20 3.01 10.51 -18.84
N ILE A 21 2.09 11.19 -19.53
CA ILE A 21 0.68 11.33 -19.09
C ILE A 21 -0.02 9.97 -19.07
N LEU A 22 0.20 9.13 -20.08
CA LEU A 22 -0.40 7.80 -20.15
C LEU A 22 0.14 6.87 -19.05
N ILE A 23 1.47 6.84 -18.86
CA ILE A 23 2.11 6.05 -17.80
C ILE A 23 1.65 6.55 -16.44
N GLY A 24 1.66 7.85 -16.20
CA GLY A 24 1.14 8.46 -14.97
C GLY A 24 -0.32 8.08 -14.75
N GLY A 25 -1.19 8.32 -15.73
CA GLY A 25 -2.60 7.96 -15.64
C GLY A 25 -2.83 6.49 -15.30
N TYR A 26 -2.05 5.58 -15.89
CA TYR A 26 -2.10 4.16 -15.56
C TYR A 26 -1.65 3.87 -14.12
N LEU A 27 -0.49 4.38 -13.70
CA LEU A 27 0.06 4.13 -12.36
C LEU A 27 -0.86 4.67 -11.25
N PHE A 28 -1.44 5.85 -11.45
CA PHE A 28 -2.25 6.53 -10.45
C PHE A 28 -3.77 6.24 -10.55
N SER A 29 -4.21 5.48 -11.55
CA SER A 29 -5.64 5.20 -11.85
C SER A 29 -6.47 4.67 -10.69
N GLY A 30 -5.87 3.92 -9.76
CA GLY A 30 -6.54 3.32 -8.61
C GLY A 30 -6.18 3.97 -7.26
N THR A 31 -5.56 5.15 -7.29
CA THR A 31 -5.07 5.84 -6.09
C THR A 31 -6.05 6.90 -5.60
N GLN A 32 -6.06 7.12 -4.29
CA GLN A 32 -6.83 8.16 -3.62
C GLN A 32 -6.00 9.45 -3.47
N PRO A 33 -6.60 10.64 -3.70
CA PRO A 33 -5.90 11.92 -3.53
C PRO A 33 -5.38 12.11 -2.09
N ARG A 34 -4.15 12.57 -1.91
CA ARG A 34 -3.54 12.85 -0.59
C ARG A 34 -3.09 14.33 -0.49
N SER A 35 -2.61 14.76 0.68
CA SER A 35 -2.25 16.17 0.94
C SER A 35 -1.28 16.76 -0.08
N ILE A 36 -0.40 15.94 -0.67
CA ILE A 36 0.54 16.35 -1.72
C ILE A 36 -0.11 16.89 -3.01
N ILE A 37 -1.43 16.69 -3.20
CA ILE A 37 -2.22 17.23 -4.32
C ILE A 37 -3.22 18.29 -3.84
N ALA A 38 -3.51 18.34 -2.53
CA ALA A 38 -4.43 19.30 -1.93
C ALA A 38 -3.72 20.64 -1.69
N LEU A 39 -3.59 21.46 -2.72
CA LEU A 39 -2.92 22.77 -2.68
C LEU A 39 -3.66 23.83 -1.85
N THR A 40 -4.85 23.53 -1.31
CA THR A 40 -5.63 24.45 -0.49
C THR A 40 -6.10 23.74 0.78
N ASN A 41 -5.88 24.37 1.95
CA ASN A 41 -6.21 23.89 3.29
C ASN A 41 -5.43 22.65 3.76
N CYS A 42 -4.09 22.72 3.73
CA CYS A 42 -3.21 21.76 4.37
C CYS A 42 -2.35 22.47 5.44
N GLU A 43 -2.32 21.90 6.65
CA GLU A 43 -1.41 22.33 7.73
C GLU A 43 0.01 21.82 7.47
N ASP A 44 0.12 20.65 6.83
CA ASP A 44 1.37 20.04 6.37
C ASP A 44 1.17 19.45 4.96
N CYS A 45 1.46 20.25 3.94
CA CYS A 45 1.12 19.98 2.54
C CYS A 45 1.98 18.90 1.87
N LEU A 46 3.05 18.47 2.55
CA LEU A 46 4.03 17.49 2.07
C LEU A 46 4.40 16.51 3.20
N ALA A 47 3.39 15.99 3.88
CA ALA A 47 3.60 15.02 4.96
C ALA A 47 4.25 13.73 4.41
N PRO A 48 5.39 13.25 4.95
CA PRO A 48 6.07 12.03 4.48
C PRO A 48 5.16 10.80 4.45
N LYS A 49 4.27 10.66 5.45
CA LYS A 49 3.27 9.59 5.54
C LYS A 49 2.30 9.54 4.35
N ASP A 50 2.01 10.68 3.74
CA ASP A 50 1.10 10.79 2.61
C ASP A 50 1.81 10.46 1.30
N LEU A 51 3.07 10.89 1.15
CA LEU A 51 3.91 10.47 0.02
C LEU A 51 4.14 8.95 0.06
N LEU A 52 4.48 8.41 1.23
CA LEU A 52 4.63 6.96 1.42
C LEU A 52 3.33 6.21 1.13
N GLY A 53 2.19 6.74 1.58
CA GLY A 53 0.89 6.13 1.26
C GLY A 53 0.62 6.09 -0.24
N LEU A 54 0.94 7.16 -0.96
CA LEU A 54 0.77 7.22 -2.41
C LEU A 54 1.69 6.23 -3.14
N LEU A 55 2.99 6.24 -2.83
CA LEU A 55 3.95 5.31 -3.42
C LEU A 55 3.60 3.85 -3.09
N GLY A 56 3.17 3.60 -1.85
CA GLY A 56 2.69 2.30 -1.40
C GLY A 56 1.46 1.83 -2.19
N SER A 57 0.50 2.72 -2.45
CA SER A 57 -0.69 2.37 -3.26
C SER A 57 -0.33 1.93 -4.68
N ILE A 58 0.65 2.59 -5.31
CA ILE A 58 1.15 2.19 -6.65
C ILE A 58 1.88 0.86 -6.56
N GLY A 59 2.79 0.72 -5.59
CA GLY A 59 3.54 -0.52 -5.35
C GLY A 59 2.62 -1.73 -5.25
N VAL A 60 1.68 -1.65 -4.31
CA VAL A 60 0.74 -2.71 -3.97
C VAL A 60 -0.27 -3.01 -5.09
N GLN A 61 -0.65 -2.03 -5.91
CA GLN A 61 -1.63 -2.25 -6.99
C GLN A 61 -1.04 -2.66 -8.34
N LYS A 62 0.21 -2.28 -8.62
CA LYS A 62 0.80 -2.36 -9.97
C LYS A 62 2.01 -3.28 -10.05
N PHE A 63 2.60 -3.67 -8.90
CA PHE A 63 3.86 -4.40 -8.83
C PHE A 63 3.78 -5.62 -7.91
N ASP A 64 2.79 -6.48 -8.17
CA ASP A 64 2.59 -7.75 -7.48
C ASP A 64 3.89 -8.58 -7.44
N GLY A 65 4.17 -9.22 -6.30
CA GLY A 65 5.35 -10.07 -6.09
C GLY A 65 6.71 -9.36 -6.16
N SER A 66 6.73 -8.04 -6.40
CA SER A 66 7.97 -7.26 -6.57
C SER A 66 8.25 -6.33 -5.39
N ILE A 67 7.38 -6.32 -4.38
CA ILE A 67 7.51 -5.51 -3.18
C ILE A 67 8.47 -6.21 -2.22
N PRO A 68 9.55 -5.55 -1.76
CA PRO A 68 10.46 -6.14 -0.79
C PRO A 68 9.77 -6.48 0.53
N GLY A 69 10.13 -7.62 1.12
CA GLY A 69 9.63 -8.04 2.44
C GLY A 69 8.25 -8.67 2.45
N VAL A 70 7.66 -8.95 1.27
CA VAL A 70 6.41 -9.72 1.16
C VAL A 70 6.62 -11.15 1.61
N ILE A 71 5.75 -11.60 2.53
CA ILE A 71 5.73 -12.97 3.05
C ILE A 71 4.51 -13.75 2.57
N TYR A 72 3.44 -13.05 2.20
CA TYR A 72 2.22 -13.65 1.68
C TYR A 72 1.45 -12.63 0.84
N GLU A 73 0.78 -13.09 -0.22
CA GLU A 73 0.07 -12.22 -1.14
C GLU A 73 -1.10 -12.95 -1.80
N THR A 74 -2.21 -12.23 -1.98
CA THR A 74 -3.39 -12.63 -2.75
C THR A 74 -3.69 -11.56 -3.81
N ASP A 75 -4.73 -11.77 -4.61
CA ASP A 75 -5.26 -10.75 -5.53
C ASP A 75 -5.79 -9.49 -4.82
N LYS A 76 -5.97 -9.53 -3.49
CA LYS A 76 -6.64 -8.47 -2.71
C LYS A 76 -5.87 -8.01 -1.48
N THR A 77 -4.84 -8.74 -1.05
CA THR A 77 -4.07 -8.45 0.16
C THR A 77 -2.61 -8.73 -0.06
N VAL A 78 -1.75 -7.86 0.46
CA VAL A 78 -0.31 -8.08 0.59
C VAL A 78 0.04 -8.13 2.07
N VAL A 79 0.93 -9.04 2.45
CA VAL A 79 1.47 -9.13 3.80
C VAL A 79 2.97 -8.97 3.74
N ILE A 80 3.50 -8.05 4.54
CA ILE A 80 4.94 -7.88 4.74
C ILE A 80 5.30 -8.11 6.21
N SER A 81 6.53 -8.56 6.45
CA SER A 81 7.11 -8.46 7.79
C SER A 81 7.35 -6.98 8.13
N HIS A 82 7.00 -6.56 9.34
CA HIS A 82 7.28 -5.20 9.79
C HIS A 82 8.80 -4.98 9.78
N PRO A 83 9.32 -3.90 9.16
CA PRO A 83 10.77 -3.68 9.05
C PRO A 83 11.45 -3.43 10.39
N GLU A 84 10.71 -2.88 11.35
CA GLU A 84 11.16 -2.63 12.74
C GLU A 84 10.19 -3.32 13.73
N PRO A 85 10.24 -4.66 13.86
CA PRO A 85 9.25 -5.39 14.64
C PRO A 85 9.41 -5.12 16.15
N THR A 86 8.30 -4.88 16.85
CA THR A 86 8.26 -4.69 18.31
C THR A 86 7.98 -5.99 19.08
N THR A 87 7.59 -7.04 18.35
CA THR A 87 7.22 -8.36 18.85
C THR A 87 7.76 -9.43 17.88
N PRO A 88 8.03 -10.67 18.34
CA PRO A 88 8.51 -11.77 17.50
C PRO A 88 7.73 -11.97 16.20
N VAL A 89 6.39 -11.98 16.28
CA VAL A 89 5.52 -11.87 15.11
C VAL A 89 5.02 -10.44 15.04
N HIS A 90 5.34 -9.75 13.94
CA HIS A 90 4.77 -8.45 13.61
C HIS A 90 4.60 -8.35 12.09
N TYR A 91 3.40 -8.67 11.61
CA TYR A 91 3.04 -8.58 10.20
C TYR A 91 2.20 -7.34 9.93
N VAL A 92 2.42 -6.76 8.75
CA VAL A 92 1.63 -5.66 8.22
C VAL A 92 0.82 -6.17 7.05
N VAL A 93 -0.49 -6.24 7.25
CA VAL A 93 -1.47 -6.74 6.28
C VAL A 93 -2.15 -5.56 5.60
N ILE A 94 -2.01 -5.47 4.28
CA ILE A 94 -2.38 -4.30 3.48
C ILE A 94 -3.38 -4.74 2.40
N PRO A 95 -4.65 -4.28 2.44
CA PRO A 95 -5.56 -4.48 1.33
C PRO A 95 -5.05 -3.78 0.07
N LYS A 96 -5.11 -4.43 -1.10
CA LYS A 96 -4.57 -3.86 -2.35
C LYS A 96 -5.33 -2.65 -2.88
N LYS A 97 -6.61 -2.50 -2.52
CA LYS A 97 -7.38 -1.30 -2.85
C LYS A 97 -6.88 -0.13 -2.02
N ASP A 98 -6.64 1.02 -2.67
CA ASP A 98 -6.17 2.22 -1.95
C ASP A 98 -7.29 2.79 -1.06
N ILE A 99 -7.23 2.42 0.22
CA ILE A 99 -8.08 2.92 1.30
C ILE A 99 -7.16 3.67 2.25
N LYS A 100 -7.43 4.94 2.59
CA LYS A 100 -6.47 5.74 3.37
C LYS A 100 -6.30 5.29 4.82
N ASN A 101 -7.40 4.83 5.43
CA ASN A 101 -7.52 4.40 6.83
C ASN A 101 -8.93 3.82 7.05
N ALA A 102 -9.19 3.29 8.26
CA ALA A 102 -10.45 2.66 8.59
C ALA A 102 -11.69 3.58 8.48
N ALA A 103 -11.55 4.90 8.67
CA ALA A 103 -12.67 5.84 8.55
C ALA A 103 -13.09 6.08 7.08
N GLY A 104 -12.25 5.71 6.11
CA GLY A 104 -12.55 5.81 4.69
C GLY A 104 -13.15 4.54 4.08
N ILE A 105 -13.47 3.53 4.89
CA ILE A 105 -14.04 2.26 4.43
C ILE A 105 -15.48 2.48 3.94
N THR A 106 -15.79 1.87 2.81
CA THR A 106 -17.11 1.85 2.15
C THR A 106 -17.57 0.41 1.91
N ALA A 107 -18.82 0.22 1.51
CA ALA A 107 -19.36 -1.10 1.17
C ALA A 107 -18.63 -1.77 -0.01
N GLU A 108 -18.03 -1.01 -0.92
CA GLU A 108 -17.25 -1.54 -2.03
C GLU A 108 -15.92 -2.16 -1.61
N ASP A 109 -15.48 -1.88 -0.38
CA ASP A 109 -14.21 -2.38 0.17
C ASP A 109 -14.36 -3.74 0.84
N THR A 110 -15.61 -4.21 1.05
CA THR A 110 -15.92 -5.47 1.73
C THR A 110 -15.10 -6.67 1.20
N PRO A 111 -14.95 -6.90 -0.13
CA PRO A 111 -14.16 -8.03 -0.61
C PRO A 111 -12.69 -7.97 -0.20
N TYR A 112 -12.11 -6.77 -0.09
CA TYR A 112 -10.71 -6.58 0.29
C TYR A 112 -10.51 -6.74 1.79
N LEU A 113 -11.46 -6.25 2.60
CA LEU A 113 -11.43 -6.43 4.05
C LEU A 113 -11.66 -7.88 4.44
N ALA A 114 -12.60 -8.56 3.79
CA ALA A 114 -12.86 -9.98 4.03
C ALA A 114 -11.61 -10.83 3.70
N ASP A 115 -10.97 -10.55 2.57
CA ASP A 115 -9.72 -11.22 2.19
C ASP A 115 -8.60 -10.94 3.21
N ALA A 116 -8.40 -9.68 3.62
CA ALA A 116 -7.37 -9.32 4.60
C ALA A 116 -7.55 -10.05 5.94
N PHE A 117 -8.79 -10.17 6.43
CA PHE A 117 -9.07 -10.93 7.66
C PHE A 117 -8.93 -12.45 7.48
N ALA A 118 -9.29 -12.98 6.31
CA ALA A 118 -9.04 -14.40 5.99
C ALA A 118 -7.54 -14.71 5.96
N VAL A 119 -6.74 -13.82 5.38
CA VAL A 119 -5.27 -13.92 5.37
C VAL A 119 -4.70 -13.84 6.79
N MET A 120 -5.15 -12.90 7.63
CA MET A 120 -4.73 -12.84 9.03
C MET A 120 -5.08 -14.13 9.79
N SER A 121 -6.28 -14.68 9.58
CA SER A 121 -6.70 -15.94 10.19
C SER A 121 -5.79 -17.09 9.78
N LYS A 122 -5.42 -17.15 8.49
CA LYS A 122 -4.48 -18.14 7.97
C LYS A 122 -3.11 -18.01 8.64
N LEU A 123 -2.56 -16.81 8.74
CA LEU A 123 -1.25 -16.58 9.37
C LEU A 123 -1.25 -16.98 10.86
N VAL A 124 -2.33 -16.68 11.57
CA VAL A 124 -2.52 -17.12 12.97
C VAL A 124 -2.48 -18.64 13.08
N GLU A 125 -3.13 -19.35 12.15
CA GLU A 125 -3.13 -20.82 12.14
C GLU A 125 -1.77 -21.41 11.73
N ASP A 126 -1.19 -20.91 10.64
CA ASP A 126 0.08 -21.39 10.08
C ASP A 126 1.23 -21.23 11.09
N ASP A 127 1.24 -20.12 11.85
CA ASP A 127 2.27 -19.84 12.86
C ASP A 127 1.90 -20.37 14.26
N GLY A 128 0.73 -21.00 14.42
CA GLY A 128 0.26 -21.56 15.69
C GLY A 128 0.03 -20.53 16.80
N LEU A 129 -0.39 -19.31 16.46
CA LEU A 129 -0.55 -18.21 17.42
C LEU A 129 -1.81 -18.39 18.26
N VAL A 130 -1.65 -18.46 19.57
CA VAL A 130 -2.73 -18.50 20.55
C VAL A 130 -3.02 -17.09 21.09
N GLN A 131 -1.98 -16.29 21.35
CA GLN A 131 -2.10 -14.92 21.88
C GLN A 131 -1.65 -13.88 20.86
N TYR A 132 -2.57 -13.48 20.00
CA TYR A 132 -2.32 -12.46 18.97
C TYR A 132 -3.18 -11.21 19.18
N LYS A 133 -2.76 -10.11 18.55
CA LYS A 133 -3.46 -8.83 18.52
C LYS A 133 -3.48 -8.30 17.09
N ILE A 134 -4.66 -7.93 16.62
CA ILE A 134 -4.89 -7.23 15.34
C ILE A 134 -5.26 -5.78 15.64
N THR A 135 -4.49 -4.83 15.12
CA THR A 135 -4.74 -3.40 15.30
C THR A 135 -4.63 -2.64 13.98
N THR A 136 -5.40 -1.56 13.83
CA THR A 136 -5.23 -0.58 12.76
C THR A 136 -5.33 0.81 13.33
N ASN A 137 -4.61 1.76 12.74
CA ASN A 137 -4.52 3.13 13.24
C ASN A 137 -5.23 4.09 12.29
N GLY A 138 -5.88 5.10 12.88
CA GLY A 138 -6.50 6.19 12.14
C GLY A 138 -5.55 7.38 11.90
N PRO A 139 -6.07 8.47 11.31
CA PRO A 139 -5.35 9.73 11.19
C PRO A 139 -4.73 10.18 12.52
N GLY A 140 -3.50 10.69 12.48
CA GLY A 140 -2.75 11.13 13.67
C GLY A 140 -1.99 10.03 14.41
N LEU A 141 -2.41 8.75 14.25
CA LEU A 141 -1.74 7.60 14.86
C LEU A 141 -1.11 6.63 13.85
N GLN A 142 -1.46 6.75 12.56
CA GLN A 142 -0.88 5.96 11.48
C GLN A 142 0.45 6.56 10.98
N ALA A 143 1.46 5.70 10.78
CA ALA A 143 2.74 6.10 10.20
C ALA A 143 2.68 6.31 8.68
N VAL A 144 1.76 5.61 7.99
CA VAL A 144 1.56 5.68 6.54
C VAL A 144 0.08 5.87 6.25
N THR A 145 -0.26 6.78 5.34
CA THR A 145 -1.66 7.06 4.94
C THR A 145 -2.14 6.07 3.90
N TYR A 146 -2.24 4.81 4.32
CA TYR A 146 -2.79 3.67 3.60
C TYR A 146 -3.23 2.67 4.68
N LEU A 147 -4.48 2.22 4.65
CA LEU A 147 -5.02 1.23 5.56
C LEU A 147 -4.10 0.00 5.61
N HIS A 148 -3.68 -0.33 6.81
CA HIS A 148 -2.95 -1.55 7.12
C HIS A 148 -3.37 -2.05 8.50
N PHE A 149 -3.25 -3.35 8.69
CA PHE A 149 -3.47 -4.02 9.96
C PHE A 149 -2.14 -4.56 10.46
N HIS A 150 -1.85 -4.34 11.72
CA HIS A 150 -0.75 -4.96 12.43
C HIS A 150 -1.28 -6.24 13.08
N LEU A 151 -0.78 -7.40 12.63
CA LEU A 151 -0.94 -8.67 13.33
C LEU A 151 0.33 -8.89 14.17
N THR A 152 0.16 -8.85 15.48
CA THR A 152 1.28 -8.94 16.44
C THR A 152 1.07 -10.10 17.40
N SER A 153 2.15 -10.79 17.74
CA SER A 153 2.17 -11.79 18.82
C SER A 153 3.54 -11.83 19.48
N ASN A 154 3.54 -12.06 20.80
CA ASN A 154 4.75 -12.37 21.57
C ASN A 154 5.18 -13.83 21.43
N GLU A 155 4.31 -14.66 20.87
CA GLU A 155 4.60 -16.04 20.47
C GLU A 155 5.27 -16.00 19.09
N GLY A 156 6.24 -16.86 18.88
CA GLY A 156 6.88 -17.04 17.57
C GLY A 156 6.96 -18.52 17.19
N PRO A 157 7.18 -18.82 15.91
CA PRO A 157 7.28 -20.20 15.41
C PRO A 157 8.40 -21.02 16.08
N GLU A 158 9.39 -20.36 16.70
CA GLU A 158 10.48 -21.02 17.43
C GLU A 158 10.12 -21.39 18.89
N GLN A 159 9.07 -20.81 19.47
CA GLN A 159 8.68 -21.03 20.88
C GLN A 159 7.68 -22.18 21.07
N LEU A 160 7.03 -22.65 19.99
CA LEU A 160 6.11 -23.80 20.02
C LEU A 160 6.82 -25.16 19.96
N ALA A 161 8.16 -25.16 19.82
CA ALA A 161 8.97 -26.36 19.74
C ALA A 161 9.58 -26.83 21.09
N ASN A 162 9.26 -26.15 22.20
CA ASN A 162 9.76 -26.47 23.55
C ASN A 162 8.63 -26.76 24.54
#